data_AF-A0A7W1QU21-F1
#
_entry.id   AF-A0A7W1QU21-F1
#
_cell.length_a   1.000
_cell.length_b   1.000
_cell.length_c   1.000
_cell.angle_alpha   90.00
_cell.angle_beta   90.00
_cell.angle_gamma   90.00
#
_symmetry.space_group_name_H-M   'P 1'
#
loop_
_entity.id
_entity.type
_entity.pdbx_description
1 polymer ?
#
loop_
_entity_poly.entity_id
_entity_poly.type
_entity_poly.pdbx_seq_one_letter_code
_entity_poly.pdbx_strand_id
1 'polypeptide(L)' 'MKALLDLFKQVTQEEEFDAIRIGLASPEKIRSWSYGEVKKPETINYRTFKPERDGLFCAKIFGPVKDYE' A
#
# COMPACT_ATOMS: atom_id res chain seq x y z
N MET A 1 -34.15 17.19 1.62
CA MET A 1 -33.32 17.66 0.48
C MET A 1 -31.82 17.62 0.76
N LYS A 2 -31.33 18.07 1.93
CA LYS A 2 -29.91 17.98 2.31
C LYS A 2 -29.35 16.53 2.31
N ALA A 3 -30.13 15.59 2.85
CA ALA A 3 -29.79 14.16 2.87
C ALA A 3 -29.71 13.49 1.48
N LEU A 4 -30.40 14.04 0.46
CA LEU A 4 -30.28 13.57 -0.92
C LEU A 4 -29.00 14.09 -1.58
N LEU A 5 -28.62 15.34 -1.29
CA LEU A 5 -27.35 15.92 -1.74
C LEU A 5 -26.14 15.19 -1.15
N ASP A 6 -26.24 14.71 0.11
CA ASP A 6 -25.18 13.93 0.75
C ASP A 6 -25.05 12.50 0.16
N LEU A 7 -26.14 11.93 -0.37
CA LEU A 7 -26.15 10.64 -1.07
C LEU A 7 -25.45 10.72 -2.44
N PHE A 8 -25.59 11.83 -3.16
CA PHE A 8 -24.90 12.05 -4.45
C PHE A 8 -23.42 12.44 -4.29
N LYS A 9 -22.97 12.85 -3.10
CA LYS A 9 -21.55 13.10 -2.79
C LYS A 9 -20.70 11.84 -2.67
N GLN A 10 -21.32 10.66 -2.56
CA GLN A 10 -20.61 9.39 -2.34
C GLN A 10 -20.00 8.79 -3.61
N VAL A 11 -20.32 9.34 -4.79
CA VAL A 11 -19.54 9.05 -5.99
C VAL A 11 -18.36 10.01 -5.99
N THR A 12 -17.31 9.66 -5.26
CA THR A 12 -15.98 10.22 -5.49
C THR A 12 -15.68 9.91 -6.96
N GLN A 13 -15.88 10.91 -7.82
CA GLN A 13 -15.44 10.85 -9.20
C GLN A 13 -13.96 10.47 -9.14
N GLU A 14 -13.56 9.38 -9.81
CA GLU A 14 -12.15 9.18 -10.08
C GLU A 14 -11.66 10.48 -10.72
N GLU A 15 -10.65 11.12 -10.12
CA GLU A 15 -10.04 12.29 -10.74
C GLU A 15 -9.45 11.82 -12.07
N GLU A 16 -10.16 12.08 -13.16
CA GLU A 16 -9.66 11.84 -14.51
C GLU A 16 -8.43 12.75 -14.70
N PHE A 17 -7.30 12.15 -15.07
CA PHE A 17 -6.08 12.90 -15.37
C PHE A 17 -5.99 13.15 -16.87
N ASP A 18 -5.62 14.37 -17.26
CA ASP A 18 -5.48 14.72 -18.68
C ASP A 18 -4.17 14.21 -19.30
N ALA A 19 -3.14 13.94 -18.48
CA ALA A 19 -1.82 13.56 -18.96
C ALA A 19 -1.01 12.74 -17.93
N ILE A 20 -0.11 11.88 -18.44
CA ILE A 20 0.85 11.09 -17.65
C ILE A 20 2.27 11.58 -17.97
N ARG A 21 3.11 11.69 -16.93
CA ARG A 21 4.54 12.00 -17.06
C ARG A 21 5.42 10.88 -16.54
N ILE A 22 6.60 10.71 -17.14
CA ILE A 22 7.65 9.81 -16.67
C ILE A 22 8.90 10.62 -16.32
N GLY A 23 9.64 10.17 -15.32
CA GLY A 23 10.89 10.81 -14.89
C GLY A 23 11.64 9.94 -13.88
N LEU A 24 12.89 10.29 -13.63
CA LEU A 24 13.71 9.59 -12.64
C LEU A 24 13.22 9.89 -11.22
N ALA A 25 13.20 8.86 -10.36
CA ALA A 25 12.91 9.00 -8.95
C ALA A 25 14.19 9.26 -8.16
N SER A 26 14.19 10.28 -7.29
CA SER A 26 15.30 10.53 -6.36
C SER A 26 15.27 9.53 -5.19
N PRO A 27 16.39 9.34 -4.46
CA PRO A 27 16.43 8.50 -3.28
C PRO A 27 15.36 8.87 -2.23
N GLU A 28 15.10 10.16 -2.03
CA GLU A 28 14.09 10.66 -1.09
C GLU A 28 12.68 10.26 -1.55
N LYS A 29 12.42 10.34 -2.85
CA LYS A 29 11.14 9.95 -3.44
C LYS A 29 10.89 8.45 -3.29
N ILE A 30 11.91 7.62 -3.56
CA ILE A 30 11.82 6.17 -3.35
C ILE A 30 11.52 5.85 -1.89
N ARG A 31 12.18 6.53 -0.94
CA ARG A 31 11.91 6.36 0.50
C ARG A 31 10.50 6.79 0.88
N SER A 32 9.97 7.86 0.28
CA SER A 32 8.61 8.34 0.54
C SER A 32 7.50 7.38 0.09
N TRP A 33 7.79 6.53 -0.91
CA TRP A 33 6.85 5.49 -1.37
C TRP A 33 6.89 4.25 -0.49
N SER A 34 7.97 4.05 0.26
CA SER A 34 8.17 2.86 1.06
C SER A 34 7.50 2.99 2.43
N TYR A 35 6.84 1.92 2.86
CA TYR A 35 6.26 1.79 4.19
C TYR A 35 7.20 1.08 5.19
N GLY A 36 8.39 0.64 4.73
CA GLY A 36 9.38 -0.01 5.57
C GLY A 36 10.58 -0.57 4.79
N GLU A 37 11.60 -1.01 5.51
CA GLU A 37 12.84 -1.56 4.90
C GLU A 37 12.89 -3.07 5.09
N VAL A 38 13.08 -3.80 3.98
CA VAL A 38 13.39 -5.24 4.00
C VAL A 38 14.87 -5.40 4.33
N LYS A 39 15.17 -6.13 5.41
CA LYS A 39 16.55 -6.34 5.90
C LYS A 39 17.06 -7.75 5.63
N LYS A 40 16.16 -8.63 5.21
CA LYS A 40 16.30 -10.07 5.27
C LYS A 40 15.76 -10.70 3.97
N PRO A 41 16.49 -11.62 3.32
CA PRO A 41 16.03 -12.24 2.07
C PRO A 41 14.94 -13.31 2.28
N GLU A 42 14.60 -13.63 3.53
CA GLU A 42 13.62 -14.65 3.86
C GLU A 42 12.20 -14.24 3.42
N THR A 43 11.40 -15.24 3.07
CA THR A 43 10.06 -15.06 2.54
C THR A 43 9.00 -15.41 3.59
N ILE A 44 8.72 -16.70 3.73
CA ILE A 44 7.75 -17.27 4.66
C ILE A 44 8.40 -18.39 5.46
N ASN A 45 7.87 -18.61 6.65
CA ASN A 45 8.29 -19.73 7.47
C ASN A 45 7.83 -21.06 6.86
N TYR A 46 8.74 -22.03 6.72
CA TYR A 46 8.44 -23.31 6.07
C TYR A 46 7.41 -24.17 6.82
N ARG A 47 7.26 -24.01 8.14
CA ARG A 47 6.29 -24.80 8.93
C ARG A 47 4.96 -24.09 9.09
N THR A 48 5.00 -22.81 9.45
CA THR A 48 3.79 -22.06 9.81
C THR A 48 3.17 -21.33 8.63
N PHE A 49 3.89 -21.22 7.51
CA PHE A 49 3.54 -20.41 6.34
C PHE A 49 3.28 -18.93 6.66
N LYS A 50 3.70 -18.47 7.85
CA LYS A 50 3.61 -17.06 8.23
C LYS A 50 4.77 -16.28 7.61
N PRO A 51 4.55 -15.04 7.18
CA PRO A 51 5.63 -14.21 6.67
C PRO A 51 6.73 -13.96 7.71
N GLU A 52 7.98 -13.97 7.26
CA GLU A 52 9.12 -13.72 8.13
C GLU A 52 9.25 -12.22 8.47
N ARG A 53 9.69 -11.93 9.70
CA ARG A 53 9.85 -10.55 10.16
C ARG A 53 11.05 -9.89 9.48
N ASP A 54 10.83 -8.67 8.98
CA ASP A 54 11.77 -7.88 8.18
C ASP A 54 12.17 -8.54 6.84
N GLY A 55 11.47 -9.61 6.45
CA GLY A 55 11.64 -10.34 5.18
C GLY A 55 10.81 -9.76 4.03
N LEU A 56 10.90 -10.41 2.87
CA LEU A 56 10.28 -9.98 1.61
C LEU A 56 8.75 -9.91 1.66
N PHE A 57 8.10 -10.66 2.55
CA PHE A 57 6.64 -10.67 2.73
C PHE A 57 6.20 -10.08 4.08
N CYS A 58 7.06 -9.30 4.75
CA CYS A 58 6.80 -8.85 6.12
C CYS A 58 5.48 -8.05 6.23
N ALA A 59 4.56 -8.55 7.05
CA ALA A 59 3.26 -7.92 7.26
C ALA A 59 3.34 -6.50 7.87
N LYS A 60 4.45 -6.18 8.55
CA LYS A 60 4.71 -4.83 9.05
C LYS A 60 4.95 -3.81 7.92
N ILE A 61 5.55 -4.26 6.81
CA ILE A 61 5.90 -3.40 5.66
C ILE A 61 4.73 -3.32 4.70
N PHE A 62 4.12 -4.47 4.38
CA PHE A 62 3.16 -4.57 3.28
C PHE A 62 1.69 -4.66 3.72
N GLY A 63 1.43 -4.82 5.01
CA GLY A 63 0.07 -4.94 5.56
C GLY A 63 -0.25 -6.34 6.10
N PRO A 64 -1.40 -6.49 6.76
CA PRO A 64 -1.78 -7.73 7.42
C PRO A 64 -2.13 -8.84 6.40
N VAL A 65 -1.96 -10.09 6.80
CA VAL A 65 -2.30 -11.28 5.97
C VAL A 65 -3.81 -11.55 5.97
N LYS A 66 -4.52 -11.05 6.98
CA LYS A 66 -5.96 -11.21 7.15
C LYS A 66 -6.58 -9.87 7.46
N ASP A 67 -7.83 -9.73 7.06
CA ASP A 67 -8.56 -8.48 7.24
C ASP A 67 -8.93 -8.26 8.70
N TYR A 68 -8.55 -7.08 9.23
CA TYR A 68 -8.96 -6.56 10.54
C TYR A 68 -8.67 -7.47 11.76
N GLU A 69 -7.59 -8.27 11.71
CA GLU A 69 -7.01 -9.02 12.86
C GLU A 69 -5.85 -8.28 13.53
#